data_AF-A0A7C7QFI3-F1
#
_entry.id   AF-A0A7C7QFI3-F1
#
_cell.length_a   1.000
_cell.length_b   1.000
_cell.length_c   1.000
_cell.angle_alpha   90.00
_cell.angle_beta   90.00
_cell.angle_gamma   90.00
#
_symmetry.space_group_name_H-M   'P 1'
#
loop_
_entity.id
_entity.type
_entity.pdbx_description
1 polymer ?
#
loop_
_entity_poly.entity_id
_entity_poly.type
_entity_poly.pdbx_seq_one_letter_code
_entity_poly.pdbx_strand_id
1 'polypeptide(L)' 'MRTPPKDEAAGHGAGRITYSEVIEVGGIQIPYDPRIISAGLRERMRLNRYESGEALKATLAVRDGDRVIELGAGVGYLS' A
#
# COMPACT_ATOMS: atom_id res chain seq x y z
N MET A 1 24.95 -9.27 -25.83
CA MET A 1 23.66 -8.55 -26.03
C MET A 1 23.25 -8.03 -24.67
N ARG A 2 23.32 -6.71 -24.42
CA ARG A 2 22.98 -6.13 -23.11
C ARG A 2 21.47 -5.92 -23.05
N THR A 3 20.81 -6.50 -22.06
CA THR A 3 19.40 -6.22 -21.76
C THR A 3 19.26 -4.75 -21.41
N PRO A 4 18.30 -4.00 -21.98
CA PRO A 4 18.13 -2.59 -21.65
C PRO A 4 17.73 -2.42 -20.17
N PRO A 5 18.08 -1.29 -19.53
CA PRO A 5 17.63 -0.96 -18.18
C PRO A 5 16.11 -0.87 -18.13
N LYS A 6 15.55 -1.26 -16.99
CA LYS A 6 14.10 -1.37 -16.71
C LYS A 6 13.34 -0.04 -16.66
N ASP A 7 13.98 1.07 -17.04
CA ASP A 7 13.41 2.42 -17.01
C ASP A 7 12.76 2.84 -18.34
N GLU A 8 12.85 2.03 -19.40
CA GLU A 8 12.22 2.31 -20.70
C GLU A 8 10.85 1.64 -20.87
N ALA A 9 10.04 1.62 -19.80
CA ALA A 9 8.61 1.37 -19.93
C ALA A 9 7.88 2.68 -20.23
N ALA A 10 7.50 2.85 -21.50
CA ALA A 10 6.51 3.79 -22.04
C ALA A 10 6.09 4.96 -21.15
N GLY A 11 6.67 6.14 -21.42
CA GLY A 11 6.29 7.40 -20.78
C GLY A 11 4.79 7.70 -20.86
N HIS A 12 4.13 7.64 -19.71
CA HIS A 12 2.97 8.46 -19.43
C HIS A 12 3.50 9.75 -18.79
N GLY A 13 3.13 10.91 -19.33
CA GLY A 13 3.69 12.21 -18.93
C GLY A 13 3.84 12.33 -17.41
N ALA A 14 5.06 12.60 -16.95
CA ALA A 14 5.44 12.70 -15.54
C ALA A 14 4.85 13.97 -14.89
N GLY A 15 3.53 14.07 -14.84
CA GLY A 15 2.86 14.86 -13.82
C GLY A 15 3.03 14.11 -12.50
N ARG A 16 3.70 14.71 -11.53
CA ARG A 16 3.81 14.16 -10.18
C ARG A 16 2.37 14.01 -9.64
N ILE A 17 1.90 12.79 -9.42
CA ILE A 17 0.59 12.58 -8.79
C ILE A 17 0.72 13.05 -7.35
N THR A 18 0.07 14.18 -7.04
CA THR A 18 0.04 14.75 -5.70
C THR A 18 -1.32 14.48 -5.07
N TYR A 19 -1.33 13.94 -3.87
CA TYR A 19 -2.54 13.77 -3.08
C TYR A 19 -2.64 14.90 -2.06
N SER A 20 -3.86 15.40 -1.84
CA SER A 20 -4.10 16.45 -0.84
C SER A 20 -3.93 15.96 0.60
N GLU A 21 -3.99 14.64 0.80
CA GLU A 21 -3.91 14.01 2.09
C GLU A 21 -3.25 12.63 1.97
N VAL A 22 -2.46 12.30 2.99
CA VAL A 22 -1.87 10.98 3.21
C VAL A 22 -2.29 10.53 4.61
N ILE A 23 -2.76 9.30 4.73
CA ILE A 23 -3.12 8.67 6.00
C ILE A 23 -1.93 7.81 6.42
N GLU A 24 -1.49 7.98 7.66
CA GLU A 24 -0.54 7.06 8.28
C GLU A 24 -1.31 5.96 9.01
N VAL A 25 -0.97 4.70 8.75
CA VAL A 25 -1.54 3.52 9.39
C VAL A 25 -0.46 2.46 9.52
N GLY A 26 -0.26 1.90 10.71
CA GLY A 26 0.77 0.89 10.98
C GLY A 26 2.21 1.34 10.65
N GLY A 27 2.47 2.66 10.60
CA GLY A 27 3.75 3.22 10.17
C GLY A 27 3.95 3.30 8.65
N ILE A 28 2.94 2.94 7.84
CA ILE A 28 2.97 3.11 6.39
C ILE A 28 2.10 4.29 5.95
N GLN A 29 2.41 4.83 4.78
CA GLN A 29 1.73 6.01 4.20
C GLN A 29 0.82 5.61 3.05
N ILE A 30 -0.49 5.84 3.19
CA ILE A 30 -1.49 5.55 2.16
C ILE A 30 -2.10 6.87 1.67
N PRO A 31 -2.08 7.15 0.36
CA PRO A 31 -2.77 8.29 -0.21
C PRO A 31 -4.29 8.24 0.00
N TYR A 32 -4.89 9.35 0.41
CA TYR A 32 -6.34 9.43 0.54
C TYR A 32 -7.00 9.94 -0.74
N ASP A 33 -7.93 9.15 -1.26
CA ASP A 33 -8.89 9.57 -2.28
C ASP A 33 -10.30 9.15 -1.82
N PRO A 34 -11.24 10.10 -1.59
CA PRO A 34 -12.60 9.78 -1.13
C PRO A 34 -13.40 8.91 -2.09
N ARG A 35 -12.98 8.78 -3.36
CA ARG A 35 -13.60 7.91 -4.36
C ARG A 35 -13.21 6.44 -4.20
N ILE A 36 -12.12 6.18 -3.47
CA ILE A 36 -11.55 4.84 -3.23
C ILE A 36 -11.72 4.46 -1.75
N ILE A 37 -11.39 5.39 -0.85
CA ILE A 37 -11.41 5.21 0.60
C ILE A 37 -12.60 5.98 1.16
N SER A 38 -13.57 5.27 1.72
CA SER A 38 -14.72 5.90 2.36
C SER A 38 -14.32 6.66 3.64
N ALA A 39 -15.13 7.63 4.07
CA ALA A 39 -14.85 8.39 5.30
C ALA A 39 -14.74 7.50 6.55
N GLY A 40 -15.60 6.48 6.66
CA GLY A 40 -15.53 5.52 7.78
C GLY A 40 -14.27 4.66 7.75
N LEU A 41 -13.83 4.25 6.56
CA LEU A 41 -12.58 3.51 6.38
C LEU A 41 -11.36 4.38 6.73
N ARG A 42 -11.32 5.62 6.25
CA ARG A 42 -10.28 6.60 6.61
C ARG A 42 -10.16 6.77 8.11
N GLU A 43 -11.27 6.89 8.84
CA GLU A 43 -11.24 7.02 10.30
C GLU A 43 -10.67 5.76 10.97
N ARG A 44 -11.07 4.57 10.50
CA ARG A 44 -10.49 3.30 10.97
C ARG A 44 -8.98 3.24 10.72
N MET A 45 -8.50 3.70 9.57
CA MET A 45 -7.07 3.73 9.24
C MET A 45 -6.30 4.69 10.17
N ARG A 46 -6.82 5.91 10.40
CA ARG A 46 -6.23 6.89 11.33
C ARG A 46 -6.13 6.38 12.76
N LEU A 47 -7.06 5.53 13.17
CA LEU A 47 -7.07 4.89 14.49
C LEU A 47 -6.23 3.59 14.54
N ASN A 48 -5.52 3.22 13.47
CA ASN A 48 -4.80 1.95 13.35
C ASN A 48 -5.67 0.70 13.52
N ARG A 49 -6.92 0.77 13.05
CA ARG A 49 -7.94 -0.30 13.16
C ARG A 49 -8.35 -0.91 11.82
N TYR A 50 -7.72 -0.50 10.73
CA TYR A 50 -7.92 -1.13 9.42
C TYR A 50 -7.07 -2.40 9.36
N GLU A 51 -7.70 -3.55 9.09
CA GLU A 51 -7.05 -4.88 8.99
C GLU A 51 -6.07 -5.18 10.14
N SER A 52 -6.30 -4.64 11.34
CA SER A 52 -5.31 -4.68 12.42
C SER A 52 -5.09 -6.09 12.96
N GLY A 53 -6.10 -6.95 12.87
CA GLY A 53 -5.99 -8.36 13.27
C GLY A 53 -5.20 -9.17 12.25
N GLU A 54 -5.42 -8.92 10.96
CA GLU A 54 -4.74 -9.53 9.82
C GLU A 54 -3.27 -9.11 9.81
N ALA A 55 -2.98 -7.82 10.02
CA ALA A 55 -1.62 -7.29 10.17
C ALA A 55 -0.86 -8.01 11.29
N LEU A 56 -1.48 -8.15 12.46
CA LEU A 56 -0.85 -8.87 13.58
C LEU A 56 -0.57 -10.33 13.23
N LYS A 57 -1.53 -11.03 12.60
CA LYS A 57 -1.36 -12.42 12.18
C LYS A 57 -0.25 -12.57 11.15
N ALA A 58 -0.17 -11.67 10.17
CA ALA A 58 0.88 -11.68 9.15
C ALA A 58 2.26 -11.53 9.79
N THR A 59 2.44 -10.56 10.70
CA THR A 59 3.70 -10.34 11.44
C THR A 59 4.12 -11.55 12.27
N LEU A 60 3.16 -12.32 12.79
CA LEU A 60 3.45 -13.54 13.55
C LEU A 60 3.74 -14.76 12.67
N ALA A 61 3.29 -14.75 11.42
CA ALA A 61 3.37 -15.89 10.50
C ALA A 61 4.61 -15.85 9.60
N VAL A 62 5.03 -14.66 9.17
CA VAL A 62 6.14 -14.46 8.23
C VAL A 62 7.48 -14.42 8.97
N ARG A 63 8.51 -15.05 8.38
CA ARG A 63 9.88 -15.04 8.87
C ARG A 63 10.85 -14.58 7.79
N ASP A 64 12.03 -14.15 8.22
CA ASP A 64 13.11 -13.78 7.31
C ASP A 64 13.44 -14.93 6.34
N GLY A 65 13.46 -14.61 5.04
CA GLY A 65 13.72 -15.58 3.97
C GLY A 65 12.48 -16.25 3.38
N ASP A 66 11.30 -16.05 3.97
CA ASP A 66 10.05 -16.54 3.39
C ASP A 66 9.73 -15.82 2.06
N ARG A 67 9.17 -16.57 1.12
CA ARG A 67 8.57 -16.02 -0.11
C ARG A 67 7.07 -15.97 0.07
N VAL A 68 6.54 -14.75 0.16
CA VAL A 68 5.11 -14.51 0.40
C VAL A 68 4.42 -14.11 -0.90
N ILE A 69 3.17 -14.55 -1.05
CA ILE A 69 2.25 -14.07 -2.08
C ILE A 69 1.01 -13.51 -1.39
N GLU A 70 0.61 -12.30 -1.76
CA GLU A 70 -0.67 -11.72 -1.36
C GLU A 70 -1.65 -11.80 -2.54
N LEU A 71 -2.90 -12.16 -2.24
CA LEU A 71 -3.97 -12.20 -3.23
C LEU A 71 -4.97 -11.08 -2.91
N GLY A 72 -5.01 -10.06 -3.76
CA GLY A 72 -5.97 -8.96 -3.62
C GLY A 72 -5.59 -7.91 -2.58
N ALA A 73 -4.41 -7.30 -2.72
CA ALA A 73 -3.83 -6.33 -1.78
C ALA A 73 -4.68 -5.06 -1.50
N GLY A 74 -5.71 -4.79 -2.30
CA GLY A 74 -6.59 -3.64 -2.12
C GLY A 74 -5.81 -2.32 -2.12
N VAL A 75 -5.82 -1.62 -0.99
CA VAL A 75 -5.10 -0.34 -0.80
C VAL A 75 -3.61 -0.52 -0.47
N GLY A 76 -3.11 -1.75 -0.39
CA GLY A 76 -1.69 -2.08 -0.20
C GLY A 76 -1.21 -1.96 1.24
N TYR A 77 -2.08 -2.09 2.25
CA TYR A 77 -1.69 -1.93 3.65
C TYR A 77 -0.78 -3.04 4.19
N LEU A 78 -0.97 -4.28 3.72
CA LEU A 78 -0.22 -5.45 4.18
C LEU A 78 0.90 -5.88 3.21
N SER A 79 1.05 -5.18 2.09
CA SER A 79 1.84 -5.63 0.93
C SER A 79 3.27 -5.11 0.91
#